data_AF-A0A3B1BNI8-F1
#
_entry.id   AF-A0A3B1BNI8-F1
#
_cell.length_a   1.000
_cell.length_b   1.000
_cell.length_c   1.000
_cell.angle_alpha   90.00
_cell.angle_beta   90.00
_cell.angle_gamma   90.00
#
_symmetry.space_group_name_H-M   'P 1'
#
loop_
_entity.id
_entity.type
_entity.pdbx_description
1 polymer ?
#
loop_
_entity_poly.entity_id
_entity_poly.type
_entity_poly.pdbx_seq_one_letter_code
_entity_poly.pdbx_strand_id
1 'polypeptide(L)'
;MIYYIKQSKGIKAMDQQLFALGLFVFGFTLLFIMPAAQHRSWKNIGSKPPAGDAVVMMMRFMGLFLLLVGFLIISGAINVESIIPKETSGQPR
;
A
#
# COMPACT_ATOMS: atom_id res chain seq x y z
N MET A 1 6.77 -6.90 35.73
CA MET A 1 5.57 -6.27 35.13
C MET A 1 5.87 -5.20 34.06
N ILE A 2 7.12 -4.75 33.87
CA ILE A 2 7.47 -3.71 32.86
C ILE A 2 7.68 -4.31 31.45
N TYR A 3 8.03 -5.60 31.35
CA TYR A 3 8.32 -6.27 30.08
C TYR A 3 7.09 -6.49 29.18
N TYR A 4 5.90 -6.66 29.74
CA TYR A 4 4.67 -6.91 28.96
C TYR A 4 4.16 -5.67 28.20
N ILE A 5 4.44 -4.46 28.70
CA ILE A 5 3.97 -3.22 28.09
C ILE A 5 4.82 -2.86 26.86
N LYS A 6 6.10 -3.26 26.83
CA LYS A 6 7.00 -2.98 25.71
C LYS A 6 6.73 -3.91 24.52
N GLN A 7 6.29 -5.14 24.78
CA GLN A 7 6.04 -6.12 23.73
C GLN A 7 4.78 -5.79 22.90
N SER A 8 3.70 -5.29 23.52
CA SER A 8 2.48 -4.96 22.75
C SER A 8 2.71 -3.76 21.81
N LYS A 9 3.48 -2.75 22.23
CA LYS A 9 3.89 -1.64 21.35
C LYS A 9 4.77 -2.12 20.19
N GLY A 10 5.62 -3.12 20.40
CA GLY A 10 6.49 -3.70 19.36
C GLY A 10 5.72 -4.46 18.29
N ILE A 11 4.71 -5.25 18.68
CA ILE A 11 3.85 -5.99 17.74
C ILE A 11 3.02 -5.02 16.89
N LYS A 12 2.44 -4.00 17.53
CA LYS A 12 1.68 -2.92 16.87
C LYS A 12 2.51 -2.11 15.86
N ALA A 13 3.75 -1.78 16.21
CA ALA A 13 4.67 -1.11 15.30
C ALA A 13 5.07 -2.00 14.12
N MET A 14 5.21 -3.31 14.35
CA MET A 14 5.52 -4.29 13.30
C MET A 14 4.38 -4.41 12.28
N ASP A 15 3.13 -4.43 12.72
CA ASP A 15 1.95 -4.47 11.83
C ASP A 15 1.82 -3.20 10.97
N GLN A 16 2.08 -2.02 11.56
CA GLN A 16 2.11 -0.75 10.82
C GLN A 16 3.25 -0.71 9.79
N GLN A 17 4.42 -1.26 10.13
CA GLN A 17 5.56 -1.36 9.21
C GLN A 17 5.27 -2.36 8.07
N LEU A 18 4.65 -3.51 8.35
CA LEU A 18 4.23 -4.49 7.35
C LEU A 18 3.20 -3.90 6.39
N PHE A 19 2.21 -3.16 6.91
CA PHE A 19 1.22 -2.47 6.09
C PHE A 19 1.87 -1.41 5.20
N ALA A 20 2.75 -0.57 5.76
CA ALA A 20 3.47 0.43 4.97
C ALA A 20 4.35 -0.21 3.90
N LEU A 21 5.05 -1.30 4.23
CA LEU A 21 5.86 -2.05 3.28
C LEU A 21 5.01 -2.63 2.15
N GLY A 22 3.80 -3.12 2.45
CA GLY A 22 2.81 -3.53 1.46
C GLY A 22 2.39 -2.38 0.54
N LEU A 23 2.14 -1.18 1.09
CA LEU A 23 1.86 0.02 0.29
C LEU A 23 3.04 0.41 -0.61
N PHE A 24 4.27 0.26 -0.12
CA PHE A 24 5.47 0.53 -0.91
C PHE A 24 5.62 -0.43 -2.09
N VAL A 25 5.50 -1.74 -1.84
CA VAL A 25 5.60 -2.76 -2.90
C VAL A 25 4.48 -2.58 -3.92
N PHE A 26 3.25 -2.34 -3.46
CA PHE A 26 2.11 -2.14 -4.35
C PHE A 26 2.21 -0.84 -5.15
N GLY A 27 2.60 0.27 -4.50
CA GLY A 27 2.83 1.55 -5.15
C GLY A 27 3.91 1.48 -6.22
N PHE A 28 5.04 0.80 -5.93
CA PHE A 28 6.12 0.59 -6.90
C PHE A 28 5.68 -0.26 -8.09
N THR A 29 4.88 -1.30 -7.83
CA THR A 29 4.32 -2.17 -8.87
C THR A 29 3.43 -1.38 -9.83
N LEU A 30 2.56 -0.52 -9.30
CA LEU A 30 1.69 0.35 -10.12
C LEU A 30 2.47 1.41 -10.90
N LEU A 31 3.58 1.90 -10.35
CA LEU A 31 4.35 2.98 -10.97
C LEU A 31 5.22 2.48 -12.13
N PHE A 32 5.79 1.27 -12.00
CA PHE A 32 6.77 0.75 -12.97
C PHE A 32 6.34 -0.55 -13.64
N ILE A 33 5.97 -1.57 -12.86
CA ILE A 33 5.78 -2.94 -13.36
C ILE A 33 4.52 -3.03 -14.23
N MET A 34 3.39 -2.49 -13.76
CA MET A 34 2.12 -2.49 -14.48
C MET A 34 2.18 -1.73 -15.81
N PRO A 35 2.68 -0.48 -15.86
CA PRO A 35 2.86 0.24 -17.12
C PRO A 35 3.77 -0.49 -18.12
N ALA A 36 4.86 -1.10 -17.65
CA ALA A 36 5.76 -1.87 -18.50
C ALA A 36 5.07 -3.13 -19.07
N ALA A 37 4.29 -3.83 -18.24
CA ALA A 37 3.51 -4.98 -18.67
C ALA A 37 2.42 -4.59 -19.69
N GLN A 38 1.74 -3.47 -19.48
CA GLN A 38 0.75 -2.94 -20.43
C GLN A 38 1.37 -2.57 -21.77
N HIS A 39 2.52 -1.89 -21.76
CA HIS A 39 3.21 -1.54 -22.99
C HIS A 39 3.66 -2.77 -23.79
N ARG A 40 4.13 -3.82 -23.10
CA ARG A 40 4.43 -5.11 -23.71
C ARG A 40 3.18 -5.78 -24.28
N SER A 41 2.06 -5.72 -23.56
CA SER A 41 0.78 -6.25 -24.01
C SER A 41 0.28 -5.56 -25.28
N TRP A 42 0.34 -4.22 -25.33
CA TRP A 42 -0.02 -3.43 -26.52
C TRP A 42 0.81 -3.78 -27.74
N LYS A 43 2.12 -4.03 -27.54
CA LYS A 43 3.00 -4.51 -28.60
C LYS A 43 2.57 -5.88 -29.13
N ASN A 44 2.10 -6.78 -28.26
CA ASN A 44 1.66 -8.12 -28.65
C ASN A 44 0.33 -8.11 -29.41
N ILE A 45 -0.61 -7.24 -29.05
CA ILE A 45 -1.91 -7.10 -29.73
C ILE A 45 -1.86 -6.16 -30.95
N GLY A 46 -0.68 -5.61 -31.27
CA GLY A 46 -0.45 -4.78 -32.46
C GLY A 46 -1.13 -3.40 -32.42
N SER A 47 -1.77 -3.04 -31.32
CA SER A 47 -2.48 -1.76 -31.19
C SER A 47 -2.44 -1.25 -29.76
N LYS A 48 -2.31 0.08 -29.65
CA LYS A 48 -2.44 0.79 -28.39
C LYS A 48 -3.90 1.18 -28.21
N PRO A 49 -4.55 0.85 -27.09
CA PRO A 49 -5.92 1.28 -26.84
C PRO A 49 -5.98 2.82 -26.78
N PRO A 50 -7.07 3.44 -27.28
CA PRO A 50 -7.19 4.90 -27.40
C PRO A 50 -7.09 5.64 -26.05
N ALA A 51 -7.42 4.98 -24.93
CA ALA A 51 -7.27 5.52 -23.58
C ALA A 51 -6.01 5.00 -22.83
N GLY A 52 -5.12 4.27 -23.50
CA GLY A 52 -4.00 3.57 -22.85
C GLY A 52 -3.06 4.49 -22.07
N ASP A 53 -2.71 5.65 -22.63
CA ASP A 53 -1.81 6.60 -21.96
C ASP A 53 -2.41 7.23 -20.71
N ALA A 54 -3.71 7.57 -20.76
CA ALA A 54 -4.41 8.12 -19.61
C ALA A 54 -4.47 7.10 -18.46
N VAL A 55 -4.69 5.82 -18.78
CA VAL A 55 -4.68 4.73 -17.81
C VAL A 55 -3.29 4.55 -17.20
N VAL A 56 -2.22 4.55 -18.01
CA VAL A 56 -0.84 4.48 -17.52
C VAL A 56 -0.50 5.66 -16.61
N MET A 57 -0.92 6.87 -16.99
CA MET A 57 -0.72 8.07 -16.19
C MET A 57 -1.45 7.98 -14.85
N MET A 58 -2.72 7.56 -14.84
CA MET A 58 -3.47 7.33 -13.60
C MET A 58 -2.84 6.27 -12.70
N MET A 59 -2.35 5.16 -13.27
CA MET A 59 -1.64 4.13 -12.51
C MET A 59 -0.38 4.68 -11.85
N ARG A 60 0.40 5.51 -12.56
CA ARG A 60 1.59 6.17 -12.00
C ARG A 60 1.23 7.14 -10.88
N PHE A 61 0.18 7.95 -11.05
CA PHE A 61 -0.31 8.85 -10.01
C PHE A 61 -0.78 8.08 -8.76
N MET A 62 -1.53 7.00 -8.96
CA MET A 62 -1.98 6.15 -7.86
C MET A 62 -0.80 5.46 -7.16
N GLY A 63 0.20 5.00 -7.92
CA GLY A 63 1.45 4.47 -7.38
C GLY A 63 2.19 5.49 -6.52
N LEU A 64 2.37 6.72 -7.01
CA LEU A 64 2.98 7.82 -6.25
C LEU A 64 2.22 8.14 -4.97
N PHE A 65 0.88 8.18 -5.06
CA PHE A 65 0.03 8.42 -3.91
C PHE A 65 0.22 7.35 -2.82
N LEU A 66 0.25 6.07 -3.19
CA LEU A 66 0.47 4.97 -2.25
C LEU A 66 1.85 5.03 -1.59
N LEU A 67 2.89 5.42 -2.34
CA LEU A 67 4.23 5.63 -1.80
C LEU A 67 4.25 6.78 -0.77
N LEU A 68 3.56 7.89 -1.07
CA LEU A 68 3.43 9.00 -0.15
C LEU A 68 2.69 8.61 1.14
N VAL A 69 1.58 7.87 1.01
CA VAL A 69 0.83 7.36 2.18
C VAL A 69 1.69 6.41 3.00
N GLY A 70 2.40 5.48 2.36
CA GLY A 70 3.34 4.59 3.05
C GLY A 70 4.44 5.35 3.79
N PHE A 71 4.99 6.40 3.18
CA PHE A 71 5.97 7.28 3.82
C PHE A 71 5.39 7.99 5.05
N LEU A 72 4.18 8.56 4.94
CA LEU A 72 3.51 9.23 6.05
C LEU A 72 3.25 8.28 7.23
N ILE A 73 2.92 7.02 6.95
CA ILE A 73 2.73 5.99 7.97
C ILE A 73 4.06 5.65 8.67
N ILE A 74 5.16 5.47 7.94
CA ILE A 74 6.47 5.17 8.54
C ILE A 74 7.01 6.38 9.32
N SER A 75 6.76 7.59 8.85
CA SER A 75 7.16 8.83 9.53
C SER A 75 6.43 9.05 10.87
N GLY A 76 5.39 8.27 11.15
CA GLY A 76 4.55 8.42 12.34
C GLY A 76 3.52 9.55 12.25
N ALA A 77 3.39 10.21 11.10
CA ALA A 77 2.39 11.25 10.86
C ALA A 77 0.95 10.69 10.84
N ILE A 78 0.79 9.42 10.43
CA ILE A 78 -0.50 8.72 10.39
C ILE A 78 -0.42 7.45 11.24
N ASN A 79 -1.37 7.28 12.15
CA ASN A 79 -1.52 6.06 12.95
C ASN A 79 -2.69 5.23 12.43
N VAL A 80 -2.35 4.12 11.77
CA VAL A 80 -3.30 3.24 11.05
C VAL A 80 -4.30 2.58 12.01
N GLU A 81 -3.96 2.46 13.30
CA GLU A 81 -4.85 1.91 14.34
C GLU A 81 -6.13 2.73 14.56
N SER A 82 -6.15 4.01 14.18
CA SER A 82 -7.34 4.86 14.30
C SER A 82 -8.36 4.64 13.17
N ILE A 83 -7.95 3.94 12.11
CA ILE A 83 -8.71 3.83 10.85
C ILE A 83 -9.22 2.40 10.64
N ILE A 84 -8.50 1.39 11.14
CA ILE A 84 -8.95 0.00 11.11
C ILE A 84 -9.86 -0.23 12.33
N PRO A 85 -11.17 -0.42 12.15
CA PRO A 85 -12.04 -0.80 13.25
C PRO A 85 -11.54 -2.14 13.79
N LYS A 86 -11.27 -2.20 15.09
CA LYS A 86 -11.08 -3.50 15.75
C LYS A 86 -12.40 -4.26 15.59
N GLU A 87 -12.45 -5.21 14.69
CA GLU A 87 -13.53 -6.18 14.72
C GLU A 87 -13.52 -6.81 16.11
N THR A 88 -14.65 -6.65 16.79
CA THR A 88 -14.99 -7.25 18.06
C THR A 88 -14.84 -8.76 17.93
N SER A 89 -13.65 -9.29 18.18
CA SER A 89 -13.44 -10.71 18.43
C SER A 89 -14.30 -11.07 19.64
N GLY A 90 -15.36 -11.83 19.39
CA GLY A 90 -16.44 -12.09 20.32
C GLY A 90 -15.99 -12.39 21.75
N GLN A 91 -16.49 -11.60 22.69
CA GLN A 91 -16.74 -12.07 24.05
C GLN A 91 -18.05 -12.86 24.03
N PRO A 92 -18.05 -14.20 24.21
CA PRO A 92 -19.19 -14.83 24.83
C PRO A 92 -19.24 -14.40 26.31
N ARG A 93 -20.45 -14.07 26.75
CA ARG A 93 -20.81 -13.65 28.10
C ARG A 93 -20.45 -14.69 29.15
#